data_AF-A0A519HP31-F1
#
_entry.id   AF-A0A519HP31-F1
#
_cell.length_a   1.000
_cell.length_b   1.000
_cell.length_c   1.000
_cell.angle_alpha   90.00
_cell.angle_beta   90.00
_cell.angle_gamma   90.00
#
_symmetry.space_group_name_H-M   'P 1'
#
loop_
_entity.id
_entity.type
_entity.pdbx_description
1 polymer ?
#
loop_
_entity_poly.entity_id
_entity_poly.type
_entity_poly.pdbx_seq_one_letter_code
_entity_poly.pdbx_strand_id
1 'polypeptide(L)'
;MSLILNPCVARLAGAGLVVSAMTLASCGEQAAKTAAPVEAEPPRIDPVRVIHGVVTAPQGVDLTGAVAVACLTPRETCAQEAQAELVVQDGVGRYELIVPAPGQYHVMIWKDGDGDGKGTAGDVVAFANNMEPVASGQSLTPMTAFVRTEGEMDANLGGAPMGAQAEMEQAAAAVRTARLGGRWSQASNGTELVWGPEIKFQPAISSSGFGTDLGGTFGPGSQTNTTIVYSYKPMQVRRSMTLDVHPDGSFHWVITQQRRNGKCRTVRQEKFGRLAMDGERLILAVADARQSCAGAAAERLEAKSETYEFTRRGPGFRLTADKGVDWAFDPAA
;
A
#
# COMPACT_ATOMS: atom_id res chain seq x y z
N MET A 1 -53.44 25.98 -21.33
CA MET A 1 -53.30 26.30 -19.90
C MET A 1 -52.20 27.34 -19.81
N SER A 2 -52.61 28.61 -19.84
CA SER A 2 -51.74 29.79 -19.78
C SER A 2 -51.34 30.04 -18.34
N LEU A 3 -50.08 30.38 -18.05
CA LEU A 3 -49.71 31.34 -17.00
C LEU A 3 -48.18 31.62 -17.04
N ILE A 4 -47.78 32.77 -17.60
CA ILE A 4 -47.35 34.02 -16.96
C ILE A 4 -45.81 34.12 -16.80
N LEU A 5 -45.24 35.01 -17.63
CA LEU A 5 -43.94 35.65 -17.50
C LEU A 5 -43.92 36.61 -16.30
N ASN A 6 -42.78 36.73 -15.63
CA ASN A 6 -42.46 37.92 -14.83
C ASN A 6 -40.96 38.24 -14.95
N PRO A 7 -40.59 39.39 -15.55
CA PRO A 7 -39.28 39.99 -15.37
C PRO A 7 -39.36 41.08 -14.30
N CYS A 8 -38.37 41.15 -13.40
CA CYS A 8 -38.20 42.35 -12.59
C CYS A 8 -36.72 42.73 -12.46
N VAL A 9 -36.47 43.92 -12.99
CA VAL A 9 -35.24 44.70 -12.96
C VAL A 9 -35.11 45.38 -11.60
N ALA A 10 -33.90 45.43 -11.04
CA ALA A 10 -33.49 46.55 -10.17
C ALA A 10 -31.97 46.70 -10.15
N ARG A 11 -31.48 47.74 -10.85
CA ARG A 11 -30.21 48.42 -10.56
C ARG A 11 -30.33 49.10 -9.20
N LEU A 12 -29.25 49.10 -8.41
CA LEU A 12 -28.95 50.21 -7.51
C LEU A 12 -27.45 50.30 -7.29
N ALA A 13 -26.91 51.41 -7.79
CA ALA A 13 -25.61 51.93 -7.43
C ALA A 13 -25.69 52.52 -6.01
N GLY A 14 -24.60 52.39 -5.25
CA GLY A 14 -24.45 53.02 -3.94
C GLY A 14 -22.99 53.29 -3.66
N ALA A 15 -22.52 54.45 -4.12
CA ALA A 15 -21.28 55.06 -3.66
C ALA A 15 -21.50 55.58 -2.23
N GLY A 16 -20.62 55.22 -1.30
CA GLY A 16 -20.64 55.67 0.09
C GLY A 16 -19.22 55.96 0.57
N LEU A 17 -18.78 57.19 0.31
CA LEU A 17 -17.56 57.79 0.84
C LEU A 17 -17.82 58.15 2.32
N VAL A 18 -17.08 57.56 3.26
CA VAL A 18 -17.07 58.02 4.66
C VAL A 18 -15.66 58.44 5.03
N VAL A 19 -15.48 59.76 5.04
CA VAL A 19 -14.40 60.48 5.70
C VAL A 19 -14.77 60.59 7.17
N SER A 20 -13.93 60.06 8.07
CA SER A 20 -14.03 60.34 9.50
C SER A 20 -12.70 60.79 10.07
N ALA A 21 -12.73 62.08 10.41
CA ALA A 21 -11.89 62.91 11.26
C ALA A 21 -10.81 62.25 12.13
N MET A 22 -9.64 62.89 12.04
CA MET A 22 -8.59 62.92 13.07
C MET A 22 -9.12 63.50 14.39
N THR A 23 -8.82 62.83 15.49
CA THR A 23 -8.73 63.46 16.83
C THR A 23 -7.35 63.17 17.40
N LEU A 24 -6.50 64.19 17.41
CA LEU A 24 -5.27 64.27 18.18
C LEU A 24 -5.65 64.48 19.65
N ALA A 25 -5.42 63.46 20.48
CA ALA A 25 -5.40 63.60 21.93
C ALA A 25 -4.01 63.21 22.44
N SER A 26 -3.24 64.24 22.78
CA SER A 26 -2.02 64.19 23.57
C SER A 26 -2.39 63.97 25.03
N CYS A 27 -1.80 62.95 25.68
CA CYS A 27 -1.67 62.85 27.14
C CYS A 27 -0.75 61.67 27.52
N GLY A 28 0.31 61.97 28.27
CA GLY A 28 0.87 61.06 29.28
C GLY A 28 1.92 60.06 28.85
N GLU A 29 3.19 60.48 28.90
CA GLU A 29 4.36 59.59 28.84
C GLU A 29 4.50 58.85 30.19
N GLN A 30 3.70 57.80 30.38
CA GLN A 30 3.99 56.76 31.35
C GLN A 30 4.89 55.73 30.66
N ALA A 31 6.14 55.62 31.13
CA ALA A 31 7.06 54.57 30.75
C ALA A 31 6.46 53.21 31.15
N ALA A 32 5.65 52.66 30.25
CA ALA A 32 5.14 51.30 30.34
C ALA A 32 6.36 50.37 30.30
N LYS A 33 6.63 49.74 31.44
CA LYS A 33 7.58 48.65 31.55
C LYS A 33 7.05 47.53 30.66
N THR A 34 7.52 47.48 29.40
CA THR A 34 7.18 46.45 28.42
C THR A 34 7.49 45.10 29.05
N ALA A 35 6.46 44.43 29.55
CA ALA A 35 6.56 43.05 29.96
C ALA A 35 7.01 42.29 28.71
N ALA A 36 8.11 41.54 28.82
CA ALA A 36 8.56 40.67 27.75
C ALA A 36 7.36 39.83 27.30
N PRO A 37 7.09 39.71 25.98
CA PRO A 37 6.01 38.89 25.48
C PRO A 37 6.17 37.51 26.08
N VAL A 38 5.19 37.09 26.87
CA VAL A 38 5.13 35.72 27.39
C VAL A 38 5.01 34.86 26.15
N GLU A 39 6.09 34.16 25.82
CA GLU A 39 6.15 33.18 24.74
C GLU A 39 5.07 32.14 25.04
N ALA A 40 3.94 32.24 24.35
CA ALA A 40 2.82 31.35 24.55
C ALA A 40 3.29 29.93 24.23
N GLU A 41 3.13 29.02 25.19
CA GLU A 41 3.44 27.60 25.00
C GLU A 41 2.70 27.13 23.73
N PRO A 42 3.38 26.48 22.77
CA PRO A 42 2.76 26.09 21.51
C PRO A 42 1.53 25.23 21.81
N PRO A 43 0.44 25.38 21.04
CA PRO A 43 -0.78 24.63 21.27
C PRO A 43 -0.48 23.13 21.23
N ARG A 44 -0.82 22.41 22.31
CA ARG A 44 -0.67 20.96 22.36
C ARG A 44 -1.63 20.33 21.35
N ILE A 45 -1.07 19.63 20.37
CA ILE A 45 -1.85 18.91 19.36
C ILE A 45 -2.37 17.61 19.99
N ASP A 46 -3.66 17.33 19.83
CA ASP A 46 -4.27 16.07 20.27
C ASP A 46 -3.79 14.92 19.38
N PRO A 47 -3.08 13.90 19.91
CA PRO A 47 -2.55 12.79 19.11
C PRO A 47 -3.64 11.99 18.39
N VAL A 48 -4.89 11.99 18.86
CA VAL A 48 -6.02 11.30 18.19
C VAL A 48 -6.38 11.96 16.85
N ARG A 49 -5.92 13.20 16.63
CA ARG A 49 -6.13 13.97 15.40
C ARG A 49 -4.92 13.92 14.46
N VAL A 50 -3.92 13.11 14.75
CA VAL A 50 -2.70 13.05 13.94
C VAL A 50 -2.67 11.77 13.12
N ILE A 51 -2.45 11.88 11.81
CA ILE A 51 -2.20 10.74 10.92
C ILE A 51 -0.75 10.83 10.47
N HIS A 52 0.03 9.81 10.78
CA HIS A 52 1.42 9.72 10.33
C HIS A 52 1.50 8.73 9.17
N GLY A 53 2.41 8.98 8.24
CA GLY A 53 2.72 7.99 7.22
C GLY A 53 4.04 8.26 6.52
N VAL A 54 4.42 7.29 5.70
CA VAL A 54 5.58 7.39 4.83
C VAL A 54 5.18 6.97 3.42
N VAL A 55 5.80 7.59 2.42
CA VAL A 55 5.61 7.28 1.01
C VAL A 55 6.97 7.11 0.34
N THR A 56 7.07 6.12 -0.54
CA THR A 56 8.24 5.87 -1.36
C THR A 56 7.91 6.15 -2.82
N ALA A 57 8.79 6.89 -3.49
CA ALA A 57 8.68 7.13 -4.92
C ALA A 57 9.19 5.94 -5.75
N PRO A 58 8.66 5.73 -6.97
CA PRO A 58 9.30 4.88 -7.97
C PRO A 58 10.70 5.37 -8.33
N GLN A 59 11.50 4.50 -8.93
CA GLN A 59 12.85 4.87 -9.38
C GLN A 59 12.78 6.05 -10.38
N GLY A 60 13.55 7.11 -10.10
CA GLY A 60 13.61 8.31 -10.94
C GLY A 60 12.51 9.35 -10.66
N VAL A 61 11.63 9.10 -9.70
CA VAL A 61 10.60 10.06 -9.28
C VAL A 61 11.06 10.80 -8.03
N ASP A 62 10.99 12.13 -8.06
CA ASP A 62 11.27 13.00 -6.92
C ASP A 62 9.97 13.38 -6.19
N LEU A 63 9.95 13.30 -4.87
CA LEU A 63 8.81 13.68 -4.03
C LEU A 63 8.92 15.10 -3.45
N THR A 64 9.97 15.85 -3.75
CA THR A 64 10.12 17.23 -3.27
C THR A 64 8.94 18.08 -3.74
N GLY A 65 8.29 18.80 -2.81
CA GLY A 65 7.09 19.60 -3.07
C GLY A 65 5.78 18.80 -3.05
N ALA A 66 5.82 17.48 -2.83
CA ALA A 66 4.61 16.69 -2.64
C ALA A 66 3.92 17.06 -1.31
N VAL A 67 2.59 16.92 -1.31
CA VAL A 67 1.73 17.19 -0.16
C VAL A 67 0.87 15.97 0.17
N ALA A 68 0.63 15.76 1.46
CA ALA A 68 -0.35 14.82 1.96
C ALA A 68 -1.66 15.56 2.20
N VAL A 69 -2.75 15.02 1.67
CA VAL A 69 -4.10 15.58 1.78
C VAL A 69 -5.00 14.55 2.47
N ALA A 70 -5.80 15.00 3.43
CA ALA A 70 -6.81 14.17 4.09
C ALA A 70 -8.22 14.72 3.82
N CYS A 71 -9.13 13.82 3.50
CA CYS A 71 -10.54 14.09 3.19
C CYS A 71 -11.44 13.23 4.09
N LEU A 72 -12.33 13.82 4.88
CA LEU A 72 -13.22 13.05 5.76
C LEU A 72 -14.28 12.29 4.96
N THR A 73 -14.41 11.01 5.29
CA THR A 73 -15.42 10.12 4.73
C THR A 73 -16.75 10.27 5.48
N PRO A 74 -17.92 10.15 4.80
CA PRO A 74 -18.11 9.80 3.39
C PRO A 74 -18.30 11.04 2.48
N ARG A 75 -17.81 12.24 2.85
CA ARG A 75 -18.11 13.45 2.07
C ARG A 75 -17.47 13.35 0.68
N GLU A 76 -18.32 13.21 -0.35
CA GLU A 76 -17.95 13.07 -1.77
C GLU A 76 -17.27 14.31 -2.37
N THR A 77 -17.12 15.40 -1.62
CA THR A 77 -16.41 16.59 -2.09
C THR A 77 -15.28 16.87 -1.12
N CYS A 78 -14.06 16.51 -1.52
CA CYS A 78 -12.88 16.87 -0.76
C CYS A 78 -12.54 18.34 -1.04
N ALA A 79 -13.17 19.26 -0.30
CA ALA A 79 -12.77 20.66 -0.30
C ALA A 79 -11.42 20.92 0.42
N GLN A 80 -10.65 19.86 0.70
CA GLN A 80 -9.48 19.79 1.59
C GLN A 80 -9.84 20.02 3.07
N GLU A 81 -9.69 18.99 3.90
CA GLU A 81 -9.90 19.14 5.35
C GLU A 81 -8.59 19.31 6.12
N ALA A 82 -7.51 18.69 5.65
CA ALA A 82 -6.17 18.91 6.15
C ALA A 82 -5.14 18.66 5.04
N GLN A 83 -4.04 19.41 5.11
CA GLN A 83 -2.90 19.28 4.21
C GLN A 83 -1.60 19.40 5.01
N ALA A 84 -0.60 18.61 4.64
CA ALA A 84 0.75 18.71 5.19
C ALA A 84 1.78 18.51 4.09
N GLU A 85 2.86 19.29 4.11
CA GLU A 85 4.00 19.06 3.22
C GLU A 85 4.74 17.77 3.61
N LEU A 86 5.31 17.10 2.62
CA LEU A 86 6.16 15.94 2.87
C LEU A 86 7.58 16.39 3.21
N VAL A 87 8.12 15.82 4.29
CA VAL A 87 9.55 15.88 4.60
C VAL A 87 10.24 14.74 3.86
N VAL A 88 10.97 15.07 2.80
CA VAL A 88 11.63 14.10 1.93
C VAL A 88 13.10 13.91 2.33
N GLN A 89 13.48 12.67 2.62
CA GLN A 89 14.85 12.27 2.94
C GLN A 89 15.15 10.92 2.26
N ASP A 90 16.26 10.83 1.53
CA ASP A 90 16.70 9.61 0.84
C ASP A 90 15.62 8.95 -0.05
N GLY A 91 14.82 9.76 -0.75
CA GLY A 91 13.73 9.29 -1.62
C GLY A 91 12.47 8.81 -0.87
N VAL A 92 12.44 8.96 0.46
CA VAL A 92 11.29 8.64 1.31
C VAL A 92 10.64 9.93 1.79
N GLY A 93 9.37 10.14 1.46
CA GLY A 93 8.56 11.24 1.98
C GLY A 93 7.87 10.84 3.29
N ARG A 94 8.00 11.65 4.33
CA ARG A 94 7.30 11.48 5.61
C ARG A 94 6.30 12.62 5.78
N TYR A 95 5.13 12.34 6.34
CA TYR A 95 4.16 13.39 6.63
C TYR A 95 3.50 13.18 7.99
N GLU A 96 3.05 14.30 8.54
CA GLU A 96 2.23 14.39 9.75
C GLU A 96 1.00 15.24 9.43
N LEU A 97 -0.14 14.59 9.25
CA LEU A 97 -1.40 15.22 8.91
C LEU A 97 -2.22 15.46 10.18
N ILE A 98 -2.46 16.73 10.53
CA ILE A 98 -3.31 17.10 11.67
C ILE A 98 -4.72 17.37 11.15
N VAL A 99 -5.65 16.45 11.40
CA VAL A 99 -7.03 16.55 10.92
C VAL A 99 -7.90 17.42 11.83
N PRO A 100 -8.96 18.08 11.32
CA PRO A 100 -9.78 19.00 12.12
C PRO A 100 -10.57 18.30 13.23
N ALA A 101 -10.98 17.05 13.03
CA ALA A 101 -11.73 16.26 14.00
C ALA A 101 -11.32 14.77 13.97
N PRO A 102 -11.50 14.02 15.06
CA PRO A 102 -11.38 12.58 15.01
C PRO A 102 -12.36 11.96 14.00
N GLY A 103 -11.93 11.00 13.19
CA GLY A 103 -12.77 10.45 12.12
C GLY A 103 -12.06 9.49 11.18
N GLN A 104 -12.75 9.14 10.10
CA GLN A 104 -12.25 8.25 9.04
C GLN A 104 -11.94 9.09 7.80
N TYR A 105 -10.72 9.04 7.30
CA TYR A 105 -10.21 9.92 6.25
C TYR A 105 -9.66 9.13 5.07
N HIS A 106 -9.93 9.56 3.85
CA HIS A 106 -9.11 9.18 2.71
C HIS A 106 -7.84 10.04 2.73
N VAL A 107 -6.69 9.39 2.67
CA VAL A 107 -5.39 10.06 2.62
C VAL A 107 -4.75 9.84 1.26
N MET A 108 -4.36 10.94 0.63
CA MET A 108 -3.70 10.95 -0.68
C MET A 108 -2.39 11.73 -0.57
N ILE A 109 -1.35 11.26 -1.26
CA ILE A 109 -0.17 12.06 -1.57
C ILE A 109 -0.35 12.57 -2.99
N TRP A 110 -0.10 13.86 -3.20
CA TRP A 110 -0.14 14.48 -4.51
C TRP A 110 1.09 15.37 -4.69
N LYS A 111 1.73 15.26 -5.84
CA LYS A 111 2.71 16.22 -6.34
C LYS A 111 2.24 16.69 -7.70
N ASP A 112 2.02 17.98 -7.78
CA ASP A 112 1.81 18.70 -9.02
C ASP A 112 3.14 18.72 -9.81
N GLY A 113 3.19 17.93 -10.88
CA GLY A 113 4.40 17.74 -11.68
C GLY A 113 4.63 18.84 -12.70
N ASP A 114 3.56 19.47 -13.18
CA ASP A 114 3.59 20.48 -14.24
C ASP A 114 3.29 21.90 -13.73
N GLY A 115 2.86 22.04 -12.48
CA GLY A 115 2.62 23.31 -11.79
C GLY A 115 1.29 23.96 -12.15
N ASP A 116 0.34 23.22 -12.74
CA ASP A 116 -0.94 23.76 -13.18
C ASP A 116 -2.03 23.77 -12.09
N GLY A 117 -1.72 23.19 -10.92
CA GLY A 117 -2.60 23.08 -9.76
C GLY A 117 -3.78 22.13 -9.97
N LYS A 118 -3.76 21.33 -11.03
CA LYS A 118 -4.78 20.34 -11.35
C LYS A 118 -4.16 18.96 -11.31
N GLY A 119 -5.01 17.97 -11.05
CA GLY A 119 -4.58 16.61 -11.26
C GLY A 119 -4.49 16.31 -12.74
N THR A 120 -3.32 16.37 -13.36
CA THR A 120 -3.10 16.04 -14.79
C THR A 120 -2.17 14.85 -14.98
N ALA A 121 -1.95 14.45 -16.24
CA ALA A 121 -0.94 13.46 -16.59
C ALA A 121 0.46 14.07 -16.38
N GLY A 122 1.34 13.35 -15.70
CA GLY A 122 2.64 13.86 -15.25
C GLY A 122 2.73 14.05 -13.73
N ASP A 123 1.58 14.17 -13.06
CA ASP A 123 1.52 14.24 -11.60
C ASP A 123 1.89 12.92 -10.93
N VAL A 124 2.39 13.04 -9.70
CA VAL A 124 2.62 11.89 -8.83
C VAL A 124 1.49 11.80 -7.82
N VAL A 125 0.90 10.61 -7.71
CA VAL A 125 -0.14 10.34 -6.71
C VAL A 125 0.16 9.07 -5.93
N ALA A 126 -0.31 9.01 -4.69
CA ALA A 126 -0.35 7.79 -3.88
C ALA A 126 -1.60 7.82 -3.02
N PHE A 127 -2.20 6.65 -2.75
CA PHE A 127 -3.36 6.55 -1.87
C PHE A 127 -3.04 5.66 -0.68
N ALA A 128 -3.43 6.08 0.52
CA ALA A 128 -3.37 5.23 1.71
C ALA A 128 -4.41 4.11 1.58
N ASN A 129 -4.03 2.91 2.02
CA ASN A 129 -4.91 1.73 2.07
C ASN A 129 -5.77 1.53 0.81
N ASN A 130 -5.23 1.76 -0.40
CA ASN A 130 -6.00 1.66 -1.66
C ASN A 130 -7.29 2.49 -1.69
N MET A 131 -7.25 3.69 -1.12
CA MET A 131 -8.41 4.58 -0.91
C MET A 131 -9.41 4.08 0.13
N GLU A 132 -9.09 3.09 0.97
CA GLU A 132 -9.91 2.81 2.14
C GLU A 132 -9.80 3.95 3.18
N PRO A 133 -10.86 4.20 3.96
CA PRO A 133 -10.80 5.17 5.04
C PRO A 133 -9.76 4.78 6.11
N VAL A 134 -9.03 5.78 6.59
CA VAL A 134 -8.01 5.69 7.64
C VAL A 134 -8.52 6.40 8.87
N ALA A 135 -8.48 5.74 10.04
CA ALA A 135 -8.85 6.41 11.28
C ALA A 135 -7.80 7.46 11.66
N SER A 136 -8.24 8.62 12.12
CA SER A 136 -7.35 9.60 12.76
C SER A 136 -6.63 8.98 13.96
N GLY A 137 -5.39 9.40 14.23
CA GLY A 137 -4.54 8.79 15.27
C GLY A 137 -3.77 7.56 14.80
N GLN A 138 -3.92 7.14 13.53
CA GLN A 138 -3.19 6.00 12.99
C GLN A 138 -1.84 6.37 12.39
N SER A 139 -0.88 5.44 12.54
CA SER A 139 0.37 5.42 11.81
C SER A 139 0.26 4.45 10.64
N LEU A 140 0.34 4.98 9.43
CA LEU A 140 0.20 4.24 8.19
C LEU A 140 1.50 3.54 7.79
N THR A 141 1.35 2.39 7.15
CA THR A 141 2.46 1.68 6.50
C THR A 141 2.95 2.42 5.26
N PRO A 142 4.18 2.16 4.78
CA PRO A 142 4.72 2.82 3.59
C PRO A 142 3.82 2.66 2.36
N MET A 143 3.35 3.79 1.83
CA MET A 143 2.65 3.88 0.54
C MET A 143 3.65 3.90 -0.60
N THR A 144 3.28 3.36 -1.75
CA THR A 144 4.07 3.48 -2.98
C THR A 144 3.38 4.50 -3.89
N ALA A 145 4.10 5.57 -4.24
CA ALA A 145 3.61 6.55 -5.20
C ALA A 145 3.73 6.03 -6.64
N PHE A 146 2.97 6.61 -7.56
CA PHE A 146 3.05 6.32 -8.99
C PHE A 146 2.86 7.60 -9.81
N VAL A 147 3.46 7.62 -10.99
CA VAL A 147 3.31 8.73 -11.96
C VAL A 147 2.07 8.47 -12.79
N ARG A 148 1.21 9.48 -12.91
CA ARG A 148 0.01 9.37 -13.73
C ARG A 148 0.36 9.55 -15.20
N THR A 149 -0.05 8.61 -16.02
CA THR A 149 0.32 8.61 -17.45
C THR A 149 -0.75 9.25 -18.34
N GLU A 150 -2.05 9.20 -17.99
CA GLU A 150 -3.15 9.77 -18.81
C GLU A 150 -4.39 10.17 -17.95
N GLY A 151 -5.29 11.01 -18.51
CA GLY A 151 -6.57 11.45 -17.92
C GLY A 151 -6.57 12.87 -17.33
N GLU A 152 -7.74 13.47 -17.05
CA GLU A 152 -7.93 14.71 -16.26
C GLU A 152 -8.66 14.32 -14.95
N MET A 153 -8.20 14.79 -13.78
CA MET A 153 -9.02 14.70 -12.57
C MET A 153 -10.06 15.80 -12.67
N ASP A 154 -11.31 15.44 -12.92
CA ASP A 154 -12.40 16.39 -12.73
C ASP A 154 -12.33 16.88 -11.28
N ALA A 155 -12.39 18.20 -11.04
CA ALA A 155 -12.13 18.83 -9.73
C ALA A 155 -13.17 18.43 -8.65
N ASN A 156 -14.10 17.55 -9.01
CA ASN A 156 -14.85 16.76 -8.06
C ASN A 156 -13.88 15.76 -7.40
N LEU A 157 -13.18 16.19 -6.35
CA LEU A 157 -12.22 15.38 -5.59
C LEU A 157 -12.85 14.21 -4.80
N GLY A 158 -14.16 13.95 -4.96
CA GLY A 158 -14.79 12.65 -4.68
C GLY A 158 -15.72 12.16 -5.80
N GLY A 159 -15.52 12.69 -7.01
CA GLY A 159 -15.82 11.99 -8.25
C GLY A 159 -14.80 10.87 -8.45
N ALA A 160 -15.29 9.72 -8.90
CA ALA A 160 -14.48 8.52 -8.91
C ALA A 160 -13.30 8.66 -9.91
N PRO A 161 -12.06 8.38 -9.48
CA PRO A 161 -10.85 8.60 -10.27
C PRO A 161 -10.90 7.75 -11.55
N MET A 162 -10.93 8.35 -12.74
CA MET A 162 -11.20 7.63 -14.00
C MET A 162 -10.23 6.47 -14.30
N GLY A 163 -9.00 6.47 -13.79
CA GLY A 163 -8.08 5.33 -13.90
C GLY A 163 -8.39 4.23 -12.89
N ALA A 164 -8.43 4.56 -11.59
CA ALA A 164 -8.69 3.59 -10.55
C ALA A 164 -10.14 3.07 -10.57
N GLN A 165 -11.12 3.85 -11.05
CA GLN A 165 -12.50 3.39 -11.24
C GLN A 165 -12.61 2.47 -12.45
N ALA A 166 -11.97 2.78 -13.58
CA ALA A 166 -11.94 1.86 -14.71
C ALA A 166 -11.26 0.54 -14.32
N GLU A 167 -10.16 0.60 -13.56
CA GLU A 167 -9.50 -0.58 -12.99
C GLU A 167 -10.39 -1.33 -12.00
N MET A 168 -11.09 -0.63 -11.10
CA MET A 168 -12.03 -1.25 -10.15
C MET A 168 -13.22 -1.87 -10.88
N GLU A 169 -13.75 -1.21 -11.90
CA GLU A 169 -14.85 -1.72 -12.70
C GLU A 169 -14.41 -2.94 -13.51
N GLN A 170 -13.20 -2.91 -14.08
CA GLN A 170 -12.58 -4.04 -14.75
C GLN A 170 -12.35 -5.21 -13.78
N ALA A 171 -11.86 -4.94 -12.57
CA ALA A 171 -11.64 -5.95 -11.54
C ALA A 171 -12.96 -6.55 -11.04
N ALA A 172 -13.97 -5.72 -10.82
CA ALA A 172 -15.32 -6.16 -10.49
C ALA A 172 -15.95 -6.96 -11.63
N ALA A 173 -15.73 -6.57 -12.89
CA ALA A 173 -16.17 -7.32 -14.07
C ALA A 173 -15.47 -8.67 -14.19
N ALA A 174 -14.17 -8.74 -13.88
CA ALA A 174 -13.40 -9.97 -13.77
C ALA A 174 -14.01 -10.92 -12.71
N VAL A 175 -14.33 -10.41 -11.51
CA VAL A 175 -14.99 -11.18 -10.45
C VAL A 175 -16.34 -11.72 -10.89
N ARG A 176 -17.17 -10.88 -11.51
CA ARG A 176 -18.50 -11.28 -12.01
C ARG A 176 -18.39 -12.35 -13.10
N THR A 177 -17.50 -12.14 -14.07
CA THR A 177 -17.27 -13.06 -15.20
C THR A 177 -16.75 -14.42 -14.72
N ALA A 178 -15.75 -14.42 -13.85
CA ALA A 178 -15.14 -15.65 -13.31
C ALA A 178 -15.95 -16.28 -12.16
N ARG A 179 -17.01 -15.59 -11.68
CA ARG A 179 -17.82 -15.95 -10.51
C ARG A 179 -16.96 -16.22 -9.27
N LEU A 180 -15.96 -15.37 -9.06
CA LEU A 180 -14.95 -15.52 -8.01
C LEU A 180 -15.31 -14.82 -6.70
N GLY A 181 -16.44 -14.11 -6.62
CA GLY A 181 -16.83 -13.42 -5.39
C GLY A 181 -17.08 -14.39 -4.24
N GLY A 182 -16.56 -14.06 -3.06
CA GLY A 182 -16.72 -14.84 -1.84
C GLY A 182 -15.40 -15.33 -1.25
N ARG A 183 -15.52 -16.27 -0.31
CA ARG A 183 -14.38 -16.86 0.40
C ARG A 183 -14.11 -18.25 -0.11
N TRP A 184 -12.84 -18.50 -0.43
CA TRP A 184 -12.36 -19.74 -1.00
C TRP A 184 -11.31 -20.35 -0.11
N SER A 185 -11.26 -21.66 -0.04
CA SER A 185 -10.27 -22.38 0.73
C SER A 185 -9.61 -23.47 -0.10
N GLN A 186 -8.33 -23.69 0.16
CA GLN A 186 -7.57 -24.79 -0.41
C GLN A 186 -6.72 -25.39 0.70
N ALA A 187 -6.58 -26.71 0.70
CA ALA A 187 -5.58 -27.38 1.51
C ALA A 187 -4.88 -28.46 0.68
N SER A 188 -3.56 -28.56 0.84
CA SER A 188 -2.78 -29.63 0.25
C SER A 188 -1.70 -30.13 1.20
N ASN A 189 -1.26 -31.36 0.96
CA ASN A 189 -0.09 -31.95 1.57
C ASN A 189 0.75 -32.54 0.45
N GLY A 190 1.98 -32.07 0.29
CA GLY A 190 2.81 -32.48 -0.83
C GLY A 190 4.29 -32.21 -0.60
N THR A 191 5.10 -32.68 -1.53
CA THR A 191 6.53 -32.41 -1.57
C THR A 191 6.79 -31.16 -2.40
N GLU A 192 7.41 -30.15 -1.81
CA GLU A 192 7.81 -28.92 -2.50
C GLU A 192 9.31 -28.72 -2.45
N LEU A 193 9.87 -28.16 -3.52
CA LEU A 193 11.26 -27.74 -3.56
C LEU A 193 11.42 -26.45 -2.76
N VAL A 194 12.09 -26.53 -1.61
CA VAL A 194 12.36 -25.38 -0.77
C VAL A 194 13.83 -25.04 -0.81
N TRP A 195 14.12 -23.76 -1.02
CA TRP A 195 15.47 -23.23 -0.97
C TRP A 195 15.98 -23.25 0.47
N GLY A 196 17.14 -23.87 0.70
CA GLY A 196 17.73 -23.92 2.03
C GLY A 196 19.22 -24.29 2.01
N PRO A 197 19.92 -24.08 3.14
CA PRO A 197 21.31 -24.46 3.26
C PRO A 197 21.44 -25.99 3.35
N GLU A 198 22.42 -26.51 2.64
CA GLU A 198 22.87 -27.89 2.64
C GLU A 198 24.32 -27.95 3.05
N ILE A 199 24.62 -28.74 4.08
CA ILE A 199 25.99 -29.04 4.45
C ILE A 199 26.48 -30.11 3.48
N LYS A 200 27.43 -29.77 2.61
CA LYS A 200 28.15 -30.72 1.76
C LYS A 200 29.54 -30.94 2.33
N PHE A 201 29.89 -32.20 2.55
CA PHE A 201 31.25 -32.59 2.89
C PHE A 201 32.00 -32.81 1.59
N GLN A 202 32.94 -31.92 1.28
CA GLN A 202 33.88 -32.11 0.19
C GLN A 202 35.14 -32.78 0.75
N PRO A 203 35.60 -33.91 0.18
CA PRO A 203 36.89 -34.47 0.57
C PRO A 203 37.98 -33.45 0.24
N ALA A 204 38.80 -33.04 1.22
CA ALA A 204 39.96 -32.22 0.93
C ALA A 204 41.01 -33.12 0.29
N ILE A 205 41.22 -32.98 -1.02
CA ILE A 205 42.32 -33.63 -1.70
C ILE A 205 43.57 -32.82 -1.36
N SER A 206 44.29 -33.26 -0.32
CA SER A 206 45.64 -32.77 -0.03
C SER A 206 46.54 -33.15 -1.21
N SER A 207 46.81 -32.21 -2.12
CA SER A 207 47.65 -32.41 -3.30
C SER A 207 49.16 -32.24 -3.02
N SER A 208 49.60 -32.36 -1.77
CA SER A 208 51.02 -32.27 -1.42
C SER A 208 51.65 -33.66 -1.25
N GLY A 209 52.32 -34.13 -2.30
CA GLY A 209 53.32 -35.19 -2.18
C GLY A 209 52.88 -36.53 -2.76
N PHE A 210 53.73 -37.08 -3.63
CA PHE A 210 53.60 -38.39 -4.25
C PHE A 210 53.42 -39.50 -3.20
N GLY A 211 52.25 -40.15 -3.19
CA GLY A 211 52.02 -41.41 -2.50
C GLY A 211 50.69 -41.48 -1.71
N THR A 212 49.91 -42.52 -1.99
CA THR A 212 48.93 -43.18 -1.08
C THR A 212 47.84 -42.36 -0.39
N ASP A 213 46.59 -42.71 -0.66
CA ASP A 213 45.64 -43.36 0.28
C ASP A 213 44.20 -42.88 0.00
N LEU A 214 43.40 -43.74 -0.64
CA LEU A 214 41.96 -43.54 -0.86
C LEU A 214 41.14 -44.02 0.35
N GLY A 215 41.78 -44.25 1.50
CA GLY A 215 41.20 -44.73 2.74
C GLY A 215 40.88 -43.63 3.75
N GLY A 216 40.02 -42.67 3.39
CA GLY A 216 39.55 -41.61 4.29
C GLY A 216 38.21 -41.91 4.96
N THR A 217 38.10 -43.02 5.69
CA THR A 217 36.92 -43.33 6.51
C THR A 217 36.78 -42.28 7.62
N PHE A 218 35.57 -41.74 7.80
CA PHE A 218 35.18 -40.79 8.86
C PHE A 218 35.84 -41.13 10.21
N GLY A 219 36.95 -40.47 10.53
CA GLY A 219 37.73 -40.69 11.75
C GLY A 219 38.30 -39.38 12.31
N PRO A 220 38.62 -39.33 13.61
CA PRO A 220 39.19 -38.13 14.24
C PRO A 220 40.52 -37.77 13.56
N GLY A 221 40.55 -36.64 12.85
CA GLY A 221 41.74 -36.15 12.12
C GLY A 221 41.58 -35.99 10.60
N SER A 222 40.45 -36.38 10.01
CA SER A 222 40.21 -36.19 8.57
C SER A 222 39.90 -34.73 8.22
N GLN A 223 40.72 -34.13 7.34
CA GLN A 223 40.46 -32.81 6.76
C GLN A 223 39.29 -32.89 5.77
N THR A 224 38.06 -32.89 6.26
CA THR A 224 36.88 -32.71 5.40
C THR A 224 36.54 -31.22 5.35
N ASN A 225 36.53 -30.62 4.15
CA ASN A 225 36.11 -29.25 4.01
C ASN A 225 34.57 -29.23 3.99
N THR A 226 33.98 -28.68 5.04
CA THR A 226 32.52 -28.60 5.18
C THR A 226 32.06 -27.30 4.54
N THR A 227 31.41 -27.38 3.37
CA THR A 227 30.86 -26.20 2.70
C THR A 227 29.34 -26.17 2.86
N ILE A 228 28.80 -24.99 3.18
CA ILE A 228 27.36 -24.76 3.18
C ILE A 228 26.97 -24.31 1.77
N VAL A 229 26.32 -25.19 1.02
CA VAL A 229 25.81 -24.90 -0.32
C VAL A 229 24.31 -24.68 -0.20
N TYR A 230 23.76 -23.64 -0.84
CA TYR A 230 22.32 -23.47 -0.91
C TYR A 230 21.77 -24.23 -2.13
N SER A 231 20.77 -25.07 -1.90
CA SER A 231 20.13 -25.88 -2.94
C SER A 231 18.63 -25.99 -2.69
N TYR A 232 17.87 -26.28 -3.76
CA TYR A 232 16.46 -26.63 -3.62
C TYR A 232 16.34 -28.08 -3.17
N LYS A 233 15.66 -28.31 -2.05
CA LYS A 233 15.42 -29.65 -1.52
C LYS A 233 13.95 -30.00 -1.47
N PRO A 234 13.56 -31.23 -1.82
CA PRO A 234 12.20 -31.70 -1.62
C PRO A 234 11.90 -31.72 -0.11
N MET A 235 10.87 -30.99 0.31
CA MET A 235 10.37 -30.99 1.68
C MET A 235 8.88 -31.26 1.69
N GLN A 236 8.43 -32.04 2.68
CA GLN A 236 7.00 -32.21 2.94
C GLN A 236 6.44 -30.91 3.50
N VAL A 237 5.49 -30.32 2.77
CA VAL A 237 4.79 -29.09 3.10
C VAL A 237 3.31 -29.37 3.15
N ARG A 238 2.70 -29.06 4.29
CA ARG A 238 1.25 -28.94 4.40
C ARG A 238 0.89 -27.47 4.20
N ARG A 239 0.10 -27.19 3.18
CA ARG A 239 -0.37 -25.83 2.86
C ARG A 239 -1.86 -25.73 3.14
N SER A 240 -2.27 -24.62 3.74
CA SER A 240 -3.66 -24.16 3.75
C SER A 240 -3.72 -22.74 3.23
N MET A 241 -4.67 -22.47 2.36
CA MET A 241 -4.88 -21.17 1.75
C MET A 241 -6.32 -20.74 1.94
N THR A 242 -6.52 -19.44 2.19
CA THR A 242 -7.83 -18.80 2.10
C THR A 242 -7.73 -17.58 1.22
N LEU A 243 -8.57 -17.51 0.20
CA LEU A 243 -8.66 -16.38 -0.71
C LEU A 243 -10.05 -15.74 -0.52
N ASP A 244 -10.06 -14.53 0.02
CA ASP A 244 -11.24 -13.70 0.13
C ASP A 244 -11.27 -12.74 -1.06
N VAL A 245 -12.33 -12.81 -1.87
CA VAL A 245 -12.52 -11.96 -3.06
C VAL A 245 -13.79 -11.14 -2.88
N HIS A 246 -13.62 -9.82 -2.88
CA HIS A 246 -14.74 -8.90 -2.76
C HIS A 246 -15.40 -8.64 -4.13
N PRO A 247 -16.68 -8.21 -4.14
CA PRO A 247 -17.40 -7.92 -5.38
C PRO A 247 -16.77 -6.81 -6.25
N ASP A 248 -15.96 -5.95 -5.65
CA ASP A 248 -15.24 -4.86 -6.31
C ASP A 248 -13.93 -5.30 -7.00
N GLY A 249 -13.59 -6.59 -6.90
CA GLY A 249 -12.36 -7.13 -7.47
C GLY A 249 -11.14 -7.08 -6.55
N SER A 250 -11.24 -6.47 -5.37
CA SER A 250 -10.18 -6.58 -4.37
C SER A 250 -10.10 -8.00 -3.81
N PHE A 251 -8.89 -8.41 -3.43
CA PHE A 251 -8.68 -9.71 -2.80
C PHE A 251 -7.74 -9.61 -1.60
N HIS A 252 -7.93 -10.55 -0.67
CA HIS A 252 -7.02 -10.86 0.41
C HIS A 252 -6.71 -12.36 0.38
N TRP A 253 -5.45 -12.70 0.18
CA TRP A 253 -5.00 -14.08 0.10
C TRP A 253 -4.03 -14.42 1.21
N VAL A 254 -4.44 -15.36 2.06
CA VAL A 254 -3.64 -15.89 3.16
C VAL A 254 -3.16 -17.28 2.80
N ILE A 255 -1.86 -17.51 2.91
CA ILE A 255 -1.21 -18.80 2.68
C ILE A 255 -0.46 -19.19 3.94
N THR A 256 -0.84 -20.30 4.56
CA THR A 256 -0.11 -20.89 5.68
C THR A 256 0.60 -22.16 5.20
N GLN A 257 1.91 -22.19 5.35
CA GLN A 257 2.76 -23.35 5.04
C GLN A 257 3.32 -23.91 6.34
N GLN A 258 3.08 -25.21 6.58
CA GLN A 258 3.68 -25.97 7.66
C GLN A 258 4.73 -26.91 7.08
N ARG A 259 5.98 -26.68 7.47
CA ARG A 259 7.16 -27.46 7.06
C ARG A 259 7.55 -28.37 8.22
N ARG A 260 7.85 -29.64 7.92
CA ARG A 260 8.28 -30.60 8.94
C ARG A 260 9.64 -30.22 9.56
N ASN A 261 10.54 -29.69 8.74
CA ASN A 261 11.92 -29.36 9.09
C ASN A 261 12.27 -27.92 8.67
N GLY A 262 13.30 -27.34 9.29
CA GLY A 262 13.78 -25.98 9.03
C GLY A 262 13.58 -25.05 10.22
N LYS A 263 14.32 -23.93 10.23
CA LYS A 263 14.19 -22.87 11.26
C LYS A 263 12.79 -22.27 11.28
N CYS A 264 12.18 -22.15 10.10
CA CYS A 264 10.82 -21.67 9.95
C CYS A 264 9.84 -22.83 9.70
N ARG A 265 9.24 -23.35 10.77
CA ARG A 265 8.26 -24.45 10.68
C ARG A 265 6.91 -23.99 10.15
N THR A 266 6.48 -22.78 10.50
CA THR A 266 5.22 -22.22 10.03
C THR A 266 5.50 -20.88 9.38
N VAL A 267 5.25 -20.81 8.07
CA VAL A 267 5.31 -19.58 7.30
C VAL A 267 3.88 -19.16 7.01
N ARG A 268 3.52 -17.92 7.35
CA ARG A 268 2.26 -17.31 6.96
C ARG A 268 2.57 -16.19 5.98
N GLN A 269 1.99 -16.24 4.79
CA GLN A 269 2.07 -15.17 3.80
C GLN A 269 0.68 -14.56 3.61
N GLU A 270 0.63 -13.26 3.45
CA GLU A 270 -0.58 -12.50 3.17
C GLU A 270 -0.32 -11.65 1.93
N LYS A 271 -1.28 -11.62 1.01
CA LYS A 271 -1.24 -10.79 -0.19
C LYS A 271 -2.54 -10.03 -0.32
N PHE A 272 -2.44 -8.78 -0.75
CA PHE A 272 -3.55 -7.88 -0.99
C PHE A 272 -3.42 -7.31 -2.40
N GLY A 273 -4.53 -7.13 -3.08
CA GLY A 273 -4.48 -6.60 -4.43
C GLY A 273 -5.82 -6.62 -5.12
N ARG A 274 -5.79 -6.62 -6.46
CA ARG A 274 -6.97 -6.70 -7.32
C ARG A 274 -6.86 -7.84 -8.31
N LEU A 275 -8.01 -8.37 -8.71
CA LEU A 275 -8.12 -9.38 -9.74
C LEU A 275 -8.26 -8.71 -11.11
N ALA A 276 -7.61 -9.29 -12.12
CA ALA A 276 -7.92 -9.04 -13.51
C ALA A 276 -8.06 -10.37 -14.26
N MET A 277 -8.80 -10.36 -15.37
CA MET A 277 -8.95 -11.51 -16.24
C MET A 277 -8.43 -11.16 -17.63
N ASP A 278 -7.58 -12.02 -18.19
CA ASP A 278 -7.11 -11.98 -19.58
C ASP A 278 -7.44 -13.32 -20.23
N GLY A 279 -8.61 -13.40 -20.87
CA GLY A 279 -9.16 -14.67 -21.37
C GLY A 279 -9.39 -15.67 -20.24
N GLU A 280 -8.70 -16.82 -20.31
CA GLU A 280 -8.73 -17.87 -19.27
C GLU A 280 -7.67 -17.67 -18.18
N ARG A 281 -6.93 -16.55 -18.21
CA ARG A 281 -5.91 -16.25 -17.22
C ARG A 281 -6.45 -15.33 -16.13
N LEU A 282 -6.31 -15.76 -14.89
CA LEU A 282 -6.51 -14.93 -13.71
C LEU A 282 -5.19 -14.26 -13.36
N ILE A 283 -5.21 -12.93 -13.29
CA ILE A 283 -4.08 -12.12 -12.87
C ILE A 283 -4.40 -11.56 -11.49
N LEU A 284 -3.54 -11.84 -10.52
CA LEU A 284 -3.55 -11.22 -9.20
C LEU A 284 -2.57 -10.05 -9.22
N ALA A 285 -3.08 -8.83 -9.39
CA ALA A 285 -2.28 -7.61 -9.29
C ALA A 285 -2.00 -7.33 -7.81
N VAL A 286 -0.93 -7.93 -7.27
CA VAL A 286 -0.54 -7.82 -5.85
C VAL A 286 -0.02 -6.41 -5.57
N ALA A 287 -0.71 -5.68 -4.70
CA ALA A 287 -0.33 -4.34 -4.24
C ALA A 287 0.53 -4.39 -2.97
N ASP A 288 0.24 -5.34 -2.06
CA ASP A 288 1.05 -5.56 -0.86
C ASP A 288 1.20 -7.07 -0.58
N ALA A 289 2.37 -7.46 -0.07
CA ALA A 289 2.68 -8.82 0.28
C ALA A 289 3.52 -8.85 1.57
N ARG A 290 3.14 -9.73 2.50
CA ARG A 290 3.78 -9.86 3.81
C ARG A 290 4.04 -11.32 4.12
N GLN A 291 5.08 -11.59 4.87
CA GLN A 291 5.42 -12.92 5.36
C GLN A 291 5.74 -12.87 6.85
N SER A 292 5.34 -13.88 7.60
CA SER A 292 5.81 -14.08 8.97
C SER A 292 6.23 -15.52 9.18
N CYS A 293 7.15 -15.70 10.12
CA CYS A 293 7.73 -16.98 10.46
C CYS A 293 7.53 -17.29 11.94
N ALA A 294 6.74 -18.32 12.27
CA ALA A 294 6.58 -18.83 13.63
C ALA A 294 6.33 -17.76 14.73
N GLY A 295 5.52 -16.73 14.42
CA GLY A 295 5.20 -15.64 15.34
C GLY A 295 6.20 -14.48 15.35
N ALA A 296 7.25 -14.53 14.53
CA ALA A 296 8.08 -13.36 14.26
C ALA A 296 7.26 -12.23 13.62
N ALA A 297 7.78 -11.01 13.74
CA ALA A 297 7.20 -9.84 13.06
C ALA A 297 7.07 -10.10 11.56
N ALA A 298 5.99 -9.58 10.97
CA ALA A 298 5.79 -9.69 9.54
C ALA A 298 6.85 -8.88 8.78
N GLU A 299 7.52 -9.50 7.83
CA GLU A 299 8.41 -8.87 6.87
C GLU A 299 7.63 -8.55 5.59
N ARG A 300 7.92 -7.41 4.98
CA ARG A 300 7.36 -7.04 3.68
C ARG A 300 8.07 -7.82 2.58
N LEU A 301 7.30 -8.40 1.67
CA LEU A 301 7.80 -9.04 0.46
C LEU A 301 7.70 -8.07 -0.72
N GLU A 302 8.48 -8.32 -1.77
CA GLU A 302 8.32 -7.63 -3.05
C GLU A 302 6.94 -7.98 -3.64
N ALA A 303 6.10 -6.96 -3.84
CA ALA A 303 4.79 -7.13 -4.45
C ALA A 303 4.96 -7.37 -5.97
N LYS A 304 4.55 -8.55 -6.43
CA LYS A 304 4.60 -8.93 -7.85
C LYS A 304 3.25 -9.43 -8.30
N SER A 305 2.84 -9.03 -9.49
CA SER A 305 1.66 -9.62 -10.11
C SER A 305 1.88 -11.10 -10.38
N GLU A 306 0.83 -11.90 -10.17
CA GLU A 306 0.87 -13.35 -10.35
C GLU A 306 -0.20 -13.76 -11.36
N THR A 307 0.20 -14.52 -12.38
CA THR A 307 -0.69 -14.97 -13.44
C THR A 307 -0.90 -16.47 -13.35
N TYR A 308 -2.15 -16.89 -13.42
CA TYR A 308 -2.58 -18.29 -13.36
C TYR A 308 -3.51 -18.60 -14.52
N GLU A 309 -3.38 -19.78 -15.10
CA GLU A 309 -4.46 -20.36 -15.90
C GLU A 309 -5.59 -20.74 -14.93
N PHE A 310 -6.80 -20.24 -15.21
CA PHE A 310 -7.98 -20.37 -14.38
C PHE A 310 -8.98 -21.33 -15.03
N THR A 311 -9.43 -22.32 -14.27
CA THR A 311 -10.47 -23.24 -14.74
C THR A 311 -11.53 -23.43 -13.67
N ARG A 312 -12.79 -23.19 -14.00
CA ARG A 312 -13.91 -23.46 -13.09
C ARG A 312 -14.10 -24.96 -12.88
N ARG A 313 -14.38 -25.39 -11.64
CA ARG A 313 -14.68 -26.80 -11.31
C ARG A 313 -15.86 -26.92 -10.34
N GLY A 314 -17.05 -27.09 -10.89
CA GLY A 314 -18.27 -27.18 -10.09
C GLY A 314 -18.45 -25.92 -9.21
N PRO A 315 -18.63 -26.07 -7.88
CA PRO A 315 -18.73 -24.92 -6.99
C PRO A 315 -17.38 -24.21 -6.79
N GLY A 316 -16.26 -24.90 -6.99
CA GLY A 316 -14.90 -24.37 -6.84
C GLY A 316 -14.22 -23.97 -8.14
N PHE A 317 -12.91 -23.78 -8.08
CA PHE A 317 -12.05 -23.51 -9.24
C PHE A 317 -10.65 -24.08 -9.06
N ARG A 318 -9.86 -24.06 -10.13
CA ARG A 318 -8.48 -24.51 -10.14
C ARG A 318 -7.59 -23.43 -10.75
N LEU A 319 -6.44 -23.20 -10.12
CA LEU A 319 -5.38 -22.33 -10.60
C LEU A 319 -4.16 -23.17 -10.95
N THR A 320 -3.63 -23.00 -12.15
CA THR A 320 -2.38 -23.64 -12.58
C THR A 320 -1.39 -22.61 -13.08
N ALA A 321 -0.11 -22.81 -12.78
CA ALA A 321 0.98 -21.99 -13.31
C ALA A 321 2.29 -22.81 -13.35
N ASP A 322 3.35 -22.18 -13.84
CA ASP A 322 4.69 -22.78 -13.88
C ASP A 322 5.18 -23.24 -12.50
N LYS A 323 6.24 -24.06 -12.48
CA LYS A 323 6.88 -24.59 -11.27
C LYS A 323 5.97 -25.50 -10.43
N GLY A 324 5.00 -26.15 -11.07
CA GLY A 324 4.13 -27.14 -10.44
C GLY A 324 3.04 -26.52 -9.57
N VAL A 325 2.67 -25.27 -9.83
CA VAL A 325 1.49 -24.66 -9.21
C VAL A 325 0.25 -25.33 -9.78
N ASP A 326 -0.51 -25.94 -8.89
CA ASP A 326 -1.74 -26.65 -9.22
C ASP A 326 -2.65 -26.72 -7.99
N TRP A 327 -3.53 -25.73 -7.86
CA TRP A 327 -4.32 -25.52 -6.65
C TRP A 327 -5.81 -25.57 -6.97
N ALA A 328 -6.52 -26.46 -6.29
CA ALA A 328 -7.97 -26.53 -6.33
C ALA A 328 -8.57 -25.82 -5.11
N PHE A 329 -9.39 -24.81 -5.35
CA PHE A 329 -10.11 -24.05 -4.33
C PHE A 329 -11.57 -24.46 -4.31
N ASP A 330 -12.08 -24.70 -3.11
CA ASP A 330 -13.49 -24.94 -2.82
C ASP A 330 -14.07 -23.74 -2.04
N PRO A 331 -15.40 -23.51 -2.08
CA PRO A 331 -16.01 -22.52 -1.20
C PRO A 331 -15.63 -22.80 0.26
N ALA A 332 -15.21 -21.77 0.99
CA ALA A 332 -14.99 -21.92 2.43
C ALA A 332 -16.34 -22.12 3.13
N ALA A 333 -16.36 -23.00 4.12
CA ALA A 333 -17.51 -23.23 4.99
C ALA A 333 -17.74 -22.05 5.95
#